data_AF-A0A1V9XNW8-F1
#
_entry.id   AF-A0A1V9XNW8-F1
#
_cell.length_a   1.000
_cell.length_b   1.000
_cell.length_c   1.000
_cell.angle_alpha   90.00
_cell.angle_beta   90.00
_cell.angle_gamma   90.00
#
_symmetry.space_group_name_H-M   'P 1'
#
loop_
_entity.id
_entity.type
_entity.pdbx_description
1 polymer ?
#
loop_
_entity_poly.entity_id
_entity_poly.type
_entity_poly.pdbx_seq_one_letter_code
_entity_poly.pdbx_strand_id
1 'polypeptide(L)'
;MSMNHRTYHSLKILSPIVSVHGGKSCYVWRSELISPLFCGTSGMAGDFTGELEKRCQEDPDQAPIVPAVKILLNFVKDSNFGSVQELQASLDDLSKALVSSSCATIGVESACQLFKRFITLTQLDVDLQELKPTLVARGEAFLQKISMDRQKVARLAAPFILNGHRLMVHSRSRVVRDALLGAAKIRANFTVYITSSGGAQLAKELKAASESGTGAVETVLIADSAIGYYMERTDLVLLGAEGIVESGGIINRVGTFP
;
A
#
# COMPACT_ATOMS: atom_id res chain seq x y z
N MET A 1 -40.33 21.19 20.72
CA MET A 1 -39.82 22.48 20.24
C MET A 1 -38.36 22.58 20.66
N SER A 2 -37.45 22.69 19.68
CA SER A 2 -36.09 23.25 19.75
C SER A 2 -35.07 22.65 20.74
N MET A 3 -33.81 22.38 20.45
CA MET A 3 -32.95 22.33 19.25
C MET A 3 -31.68 21.70 19.83
N ASN A 4 -31.20 20.56 19.32
CA ASN A 4 -29.84 20.10 19.63
C ASN A 4 -28.99 20.34 18.38
N HIS A 5 -28.19 21.41 18.44
CA HIS A 5 -27.07 21.62 17.54
C HIS A 5 -26.09 20.45 17.70
N ARG A 6 -26.08 19.51 16.74
CA ARG A 6 -24.89 18.70 16.47
C ARG A 6 -24.15 19.34 15.31
N THR A 7 -23.08 20.02 15.68
CA THR A 7 -22.02 20.51 14.82
C THR A 7 -21.49 19.36 13.95
N TYR A 8 -21.44 19.62 12.65
CA TYR A 8 -20.83 18.80 11.63
C TYR A 8 -19.33 18.63 11.92
N HIS A 9 -18.87 17.39 12.07
CA HIS A 9 -17.46 17.08 11.87
C HIS A 9 -17.27 16.60 10.43
N SER A 10 -16.92 17.55 9.58
CA SER A 10 -16.21 17.30 8.32
C SER A 10 -15.05 16.34 8.57
N LEU A 11 -14.78 15.44 7.63
CA LEU A 11 -13.58 14.60 7.58
C LEU A 11 -12.33 15.52 7.63
N LYS A 12 -11.88 15.84 8.84
CA LYS A 12 -10.58 16.50 9.05
C LYS A 12 -9.53 15.44 8.80
N ILE A 13 -8.70 15.67 7.79
CA ILE A 13 -7.34 15.12 7.75
C ILE A 13 -6.67 15.68 9.00
N LEU A 14 -6.66 14.88 10.08
CA LEU A 14 -5.99 15.23 11.32
C LEU A 14 -4.47 15.19 11.07
N SER A 15 -3.83 16.24 11.57
CA SER A 15 -2.40 16.54 11.57
C SER A 15 -1.51 15.36 12.01
N PRO A 16 -0.21 15.38 11.62
CA PRO A 16 0.75 14.36 12.06
C PRO A 16 0.82 14.26 13.59
N ILE A 17 0.76 13.04 14.12
CA ILE A 17 1.20 12.78 15.49
C ILE A 17 2.72 12.59 15.43
N VAL A 18 3.44 13.54 16.03
CA VAL A 18 4.88 13.50 16.19
C VAL A 18 5.19 12.55 17.36
N SER A 19 5.86 11.44 17.10
CA SER A 19 6.58 10.72 18.16
C SER A 19 8.06 11.07 18.03
N VAL A 20 8.56 11.89 18.95
CA VAL A 20 9.99 12.17 19.09
C VAL A 20 10.55 11.16 20.09
N HIS A 21 11.45 10.29 19.64
CA HIS A 21 12.43 9.65 20.52
C HIS A 21 13.80 9.89 19.90
N GLY A 22 14.65 10.66 20.58
CA GLY A 22 16.01 10.92 20.13
C GLY A 22 16.17 11.83 18.90
N GLY A 23 15.21 12.73 18.63
CA GLY A 23 15.36 13.75 17.58
C GLY A 23 15.06 13.32 16.14
N LYS A 24 14.55 12.11 15.91
CA LYS A 24 14.13 11.62 14.59
C LYS A 24 12.60 11.43 14.55
N SER A 25 11.96 11.89 13.47
CA SER A 25 10.49 11.83 13.30
C SER A 25 10.06 10.61 12.48
N CYS A 26 9.05 9.88 12.97
CA CYS A 26 8.37 8.78 12.28
C CYS A 26 6.87 9.10 12.13
N TYR A 27 6.25 8.73 11.00
CA TYR A 27 4.84 9.01 10.68
C TYR A 27 4.08 7.72 10.40
N VAL A 28 2.91 7.50 11.04
CA VAL A 28 2.06 6.30 10.89
C VAL A 28 0.58 6.68 10.82
N TRP A 29 -0.21 6.01 9.97
CA TRP A 29 -1.65 6.21 9.75
C TRP A 29 -2.45 4.95 10.10
N ARG A 30 -3.64 5.11 10.69
CA ARG A 30 -4.44 4.06 11.35
C ARG A 30 -5.62 3.56 10.50
N SER A 31 -5.89 2.25 10.53
CA SER A 31 -7.17 1.62 10.18
C SER A 31 -7.27 0.24 10.84
N GLU A 32 -8.47 -0.13 11.30
CA GLU A 32 -8.79 -1.36 12.05
C GLU A 32 -9.02 -2.58 11.15
N LEU A 33 -8.85 -3.76 11.78
CA LEU A 33 -9.34 -5.13 11.48
C LEU A 33 -8.30 -6.16 11.01
N ILE A 34 -8.18 -7.24 11.80
CA ILE A 34 -7.48 -8.51 11.49
C ILE A 34 -8.52 -9.64 11.68
N SER A 35 -8.56 -10.59 10.73
CA SER A 35 -9.35 -11.83 10.83
C SER A 35 -8.45 -13.05 10.61
N PRO A 36 -8.75 -14.24 11.15
CA PRO A 36 -7.89 -15.42 11.07
C PRO A 36 -8.07 -16.21 9.75
N LEU A 37 -6.96 -16.73 9.23
CA LEU A 37 -6.88 -17.63 8.07
C LEU A 37 -7.61 -18.97 8.33
N PHE A 38 -8.49 -19.38 7.41
CA PHE A 38 -8.99 -20.75 7.32
C PHE A 38 -9.10 -21.21 5.85
N CYS A 39 -8.71 -22.46 5.63
CA CYS A 39 -8.60 -23.14 4.34
C CYS A 39 -9.90 -23.88 3.95
N GLY A 40 -10.30 -23.81 2.67
CA GLY A 40 -11.14 -24.84 2.02
C GLY A 40 -12.22 -24.34 1.05
N THR A 41 -12.05 -24.58 -0.26
CA THR A 41 -12.85 -25.47 -1.15
C THR A 41 -12.61 -25.12 -2.64
N SER A 42 -12.38 -26.17 -3.43
CA SER A 42 -11.84 -26.14 -4.80
C SER A 42 -12.93 -26.27 -5.85
N GLY A 43 -13.06 -25.27 -6.73
CA GLY A 43 -13.95 -25.33 -7.91
C GLY A 43 -13.88 -24.06 -8.74
N MET A 44 -14.30 -22.92 -8.17
CA MET A 44 -14.10 -21.58 -8.76
C MET A 44 -12.81 -20.89 -8.27
N ALA A 45 -12.27 -21.29 -7.12
CA ALA A 45 -11.12 -20.65 -6.51
C ALA A 45 -9.83 -20.71 -7.35
N GLY A 46 -9.63 -21.79 -8.12
CA GLY A 46 -8.39 -22.00 -8.89
C GLY A 46 -8.21 -21.02 -10.05
N ASP A 47 -9.28 -20.51 -10.64
CA ASP A 47 -9.23 -19.62 -11.80
C ASP A 47 -8.69 -18.22 -11.40
N PHE A 48 -9.19 -17.68 -10.29
CA PHE A 48 -8.82 -16.34 -9.84
C PHE A 48 -7.41 -16.26 -9.21
N THR A 49 -6.94 -17.34 -8.60
CA THR A 49 -5.56 -17.43 -8.11
C THR A 49 -4.57 -17.31 -9.28
N GLY A 50 -4.75 -18.12 -10.33
CA GLY A 50 -3.90 -18.08 -11.51
C GLY A 50 -3.97 -16.74 -12.25
N GLU A 51 -5.15 -16.14 -12.35
CA GLU A 51 -5.33 -14.82 -12.96
C GLU A 51 -4.58 -13.71 -12.21
N LEU A 52 -4.61 -13.72 -10.86
CA LEU A 52 -3.86 -12.74 -10.07
C LEU A 52 -2.34 -12.90 -10.26
N GLU A 53 -1.85 -14.14 -10.23
CA GLU A 53 -0.43 -14.44 -10.44
C GLU A 53 0.06 -13.99 -11.81
N LYS A 54 -0.73 -14.29 -12.86
CA LYS A 54 -0.45 -13.85 -14.22
C LYS A 54 -0.35 -12.33 -14.30
N ARG A 55 -1.31 -11.58 -13.74
CA ARG A 55 -1.28 -10.10 -13.75
C ARG A 55 -0.08 -9.52 -12.99
N CYS A 56 0.33 -10.16 -11.90
CA CYS A 56 1.52 -9.74 -11.15
C CYS A 56 2.83 -10.00 -11.92
N GLN A 57 2.85 -10.99 -12.82
CA GLN A 57 3.98 -11.25 -13.70
C GLN A 57 4.03 -10.28 -14.89
N GLU A 58 2.87 -9.90 -15.43
CA GLU A 58 2.76 -8.95 -16.55
C GLU A 58 3.26 -7.55 -16.17
N ASP A 59 2.95 -7.06 -14.96
CA ASP A 59 3.45 -5.79 -14.44
C ASP A 59 4.04 -5.93 -13.03
N PRO A 60 5.35 -6.25 -12.93
CA PRO A 60 6.03 -6.38 -11.64
C PRO A 60 6.18 -5.07 -10.85
N ASP A 61 6.02 -3.91 -11.52
CA ASP A 61 6.05 -2.61 -10.85
C ASP A 61 4.69 -2.26 -10.25
N GLN A 62 3.59 -2.86 -10.70
CA GLN A 62 2.30 -2.72 -10.05
C GLN A 62 2.25 -3.51 -8.72
N ALA A 63 1.66 -2.91 -7.69
CA ALA A 63 1.45 -3.62 -6.43
C ALA A 63 0.33 -4.66 -6.60
N PRO A 64 0.46 -5.90 -6.06
CA PRO A 64 -0.55 -6.97 -6.19
C PRO A 64 -1.97 -6.58 -5.76
N ILE A 65 -2.08 -5.56 -4.91
CA ILE A 65 -3.35 -4.97 -4.46
C ILE A 65 -4.20 -4.45 -5.64
N VAL A 66 -3.58 -3.79 -6.62
CA VAL A 66 -4.31 -3.18 -7.75
C VAL A 66 -4.95 -4.24 -8.66
N PRO A 67 -4.24 -5.27 -9.16
CA PRO A 67 -4.87 -6.32 -9.94
C PRO A 67 -5.88 -7.12 -9.13
N ALA A 68 -5.66 -7.37 -7.84
CA ALA A 68 -6.63 -8.06 -6.98
C ALA A 68 -7.96 -7.29 -6.88
N VAL A 69 -7.91 -5.99 -6.62
CA VAL A 69 -9.11 -5.13 -6.58
C VAL A 69 -9.77 -5.02 -7.96
N LYS A 70 -8.99 -5.02 -9.04
CA LYS A 70 -9.52 -5.05 -10.41
C LYS A 70 -10.26 -6.35 -10.70
N ILE A 71 -9.78 -7.49 -10.19
CA ILE A 71 -10.49 -8.78 -10.30
C ILE A 71 -11.79 -8.74 -9.52
N LEU A 72 -11.79 -8.25 -8.27
CA LEU A 72 -13.01 -8.07 -7.47
C LEU A 72 -14.04 -7.17 -8.19
N LEU A 73 -13.59 -6.04 -8.76
CA LEU A 73 -14.45 -5.12 -9.49
C LEU A 73 -15.06 -5.77 -10.73
N ASN A 74 -14.26 -6.50 -11.51
CA ASN A 74 -14.75 -7.23 -12.68
C ASN A 74 -15.78 -8.29 -12.26
N PHE A 75 -15.52 -9.01 -11.17
CA PHE A 75 -16.49 -9.95 -10.62
C PHE A 75 -17.83 -9.28 -10.27
N VAL A 76 -17.83 -8.09 -9.67
CA VAL A 76 -19.07 -7.33 -9.40
C VAL A 76 -19.78 -6.89 -10.70
N LYS A 77 -19.02 -6.57 -11.75
CA LYS A 77 -19.59 -6.19 -13.06
C LYS A 77 -20.26 -7.38 -13.74
N ASP A 78 -19.61 -8.54 -13.71
CA ASP A 78 -20.03 -9.72 -14.47
C ASP A 78 -21.05 -10.59 -13.71
N SER A 79 -21.04 -10.54 -12.37
CA SER A 79 -21.97 -11.33 -11.54
C SER A 79 -23.40 -10.79 -11.59
N ASN A 80 -24.36 -11.72 -11.63
CA ASN A 80 -25.76 -11.44 -11.33
C ASN A 80 -26.03 -12.01 -9.94
N PHE A 81 -26.36 -11.14 -8.98
CA PHE A 81 -26.67 -11.51 -7.60
C PHE A 81 -28.13 -11.18 -7.29
N GLY A 82 -28.82 -12.09 -6.61
CA GLY A 82 -30.20 -11.92 -6.17
C GLY A 82 -30.32 -11.19 -4.83
N SER A 83 -29.24 -11.05 -4.07
CA SER A 83 -29.19 -10.32 -2.80
C SER A 83 -27.81 -9.77 -2.48
N VAL A 84 -27.74 -8.82 -1.54
CA VAL A 84 -26.46 -8.27 -1.04
C VAL A 84 -25.65 -9.33 -0.29
N GLN A 85 -26.33 -10.22 0.43
CA GLN A 85 -25.73 -11.31 1.18
C GLN A 85 -25.04 -12.31 0.26
N GLU A 86 -25.69 -12.67 -0.85
CA GLU A 86 -25.10 -13.53 -1.89
C GLU A 86 -23.85 -12.89 -2.51
N LEU A 87 -23.90 -11.59 -2.80
CA LEU A 87 -22.74 -10.85 -3.30
C LEU A 87 -21.59 -10.86 -2.28
N GLN A 88 -21.88 -10.61 -1.00
CA GLN A 88 -20.87 -10.61 0.05
C GLN A 88 -20.21 -11.99 0.21
N ALA A 89 -20.99 -13.07 0.22
CA ALA A 89 -20.47 -14.44 0.30
C ALA A 89 -19.56 -14.75 -0.91
N SER A 90 -19.99 -14.37 -2.11
CA SER A 90 -19.22 -14.58 -3.34
C SER A 90 -17.89 -13.80 -3.34
N LEU A 91 -17.91 -12.56 -2.84
CA LEU A 91 -16.70 -11.74 -2.68
C LEU A 91 -15.78 -12.26 -1.57
N ASP A 92 -16.32 -12.89 -0.53
CA ASP A 92 -15.53 -13.54 0.52
C ASP A 92 -14.77 -14.74 -0.02
N ASP A 93 -15.42 -15.58 -0.82
CA ASP A 93 -14.78 -16.74 -1.43
C ASP A 93 -13.74 -16.34 -2.48
N LEU A 94 -14.05 -15.32 -3.29
CA LEU A 94 -13.08 -14.73 -4.20
C LEU A 94 -11.88 -14.12 -3.45
N SER A 95 -12.13 -13.41 -2.34
CA SER A 95 -11.06 -12.87 -1.50
C SER A 95 -10.15 -13.97 -0.96
N LYS A 96 -10.69 -15.11 -0.51
CA LYS A 96 -9.88 -16.24 -0.04
C LYS A 96 -9.01 -16.81 -1.17
N ALA A 97 -9.56 -16.94 -2.38
CA ALA A 97 -8.83 -17.42 -3.54
C ALA A 97 -7.69 -16.47 -3.98
N LEU A 98 -7.91 -15.15 -3.89
CA LEU A 98 -6.88 -14.16 -4.18
C LEU A 98 -5.75 -14.22 -3.13
N VAL A 99 -6.10 -14.36 -1.85
CA VAL A 99 -5.13 -14.44 -0.75
C VAL A 99 -4.27 -15.71 -0.80
N SER A 100 -4.79 -16.81 -1.36
CA SER A 100 -4.00 -18.04 -1.55
C SER A 100 -2.97 -17.97 -2.68
N SER A 101 -2.92 -16.87 -3.44
CA SER A 101 -1.96 -16.69 -4.54
C SER A 101 -0.54 -16.49 -4.04
N SER A 102 0.46 -17.00 -4.76
CA SER A 102 1.88 -16.88 -4.39
C SER A 102 2.39 -15.43 -4.36
N CYS A 103 1.75 -14.54 -5.11
CA CYS A 103 2.06 -13.10 -5.16
C CYS A 103 1.27 -12.27 -4.14
N ALA A 104 0.34 -12.89 -3.38
CA ALA A 104 -0.46 -12.19 -2.40
C ALA A 104 0.40 -11.68 -1.24
N THR A 105 0.05 -10.49 -0.75
CA THR A 105 0.63 -9.89 0.45
C THR A 105 -0.48 -9.63 1.44
N ILE A 106 -0.14 -9.32 2.70
CA ILE A 106 -1.13 -8.91 3.71
C ILE A 106 -2.00 -7.75 3.20
N GLY A 107 -1.40 -6.83 2.42
CA GLY A 107 -2.12 -5.74 1.78
C GLY A 107 -3.22 -6.19 0.80
N VAL A 108 -3.12 -7.36 0.16
CA VAL A 108 -4.18 -7.90 -0.70
C VAL A 108 -5.41 -8.25 0.13
N GLU A 109 -5.21 -8.97 1.25
CA GLU A 109 -6.31 -9.31 2.16
C GLU A 109 -7.00 -8.04 2.69
N SER A 110 -6.21 -7.09 3.21
CA SER A 110 -6.74 -5.82 3.72
C SER A 110 -7.50 -5.05 2.63
N ALA A 111 -6.98 -5.01 1.40
CA ALA A 111 -7.64 -4.33 0.29
C ALA A 111 -8.95 -5.01 -0.11
N CYS A 112 -9.02 -6.34 -0.10
CA CYS A 112 -10.26 -7.07 -0.37
C CYS A 112 -11.32 -6.76 0.70
N GLN A 113 -10.95 -6.75 1.98
CA GLN A 113 -11.84 -6.38 3.08
C GLN A 113 -12.32 -4.93 2.95
N LEU A 114 -11.41 -3.99 2.68
CA LEU A 114 -11.74 -2.57 2.49
C LEU A 114 -12.64 -2.36 1.27
N PHE A 115 -12.39 -3.06 0.16
CA PHE A 115 -13.22 -3.00 -1.03
C PHE A 115 -14.66 -3.42 -0.73
N LYS A 116 -14.84 -4.60 -0.10
CA LYS A 116 -16.16 -5.10 0.33
C LYS A 116 -16.88 -4.08 1.20
N ARG A 117 -16.19 -3.53 2.20
CA ARG A 117 -16.76 -2.50 3.08
C ARG A 117 -17.11 -1.23 2.30
N PHE A 118 -16.25 -0.79 1.40
CA PHE A 118 -16.43 0.46 0.66
C PHE A 118 -17.63 0.43 -0.27
N ILE A 119 -17.86 -0.69 -0.98
CA ILE A 119 -19.00 -0.82 -1.88
C ILE A 119 -20.31 -1.03 -1.10
N THR A 120 -20.28 -1.73 0.04
CA THR A 120 -21.48 -2.05 0.85
C THR A 120 -21.92 -0.92 1.80
N LEU A 121 -21.09 0.10 2.03
CA LEU A 121 -21.39 1.27 2.89
C LEU A 121 -22.43 2.26 2.30
N THR A 122 -23.27 1.83 1.37
CA THR A 122 -24.33 2.65 0.76
C THR A 122 -25.66 2.44 1.48
N GLN A 123 -26.59 3.39 1.33
CA GLN A 123 -27.98 3.14 1.72
C GLN A 123 -28.54 2.07 0.79
N LEU A 124 -28.81 0.89 1.34
CA LEU A 124 -29.31 -0.28 0.61
C LEU A 124 -30.84 -0.25 0.41
N ASP A 125 -31.51 0.86 0.77
CA ASP A 125 -32.95 1.06 0.58
C ASP A 125 -33.31 1.40 -0.89
N VAL A 126 -32.61 0.80 -1.84
CA VAL A 126 -32.82 0.94 -3.29
C VAL A 126 -33.04 -0.43 -3.92
N ASP A 127 -33.83 -0.47 -4.99
CA ASP A 127 -34.05 -1.70 -5.75
C ASP A 127 -32.73 -2.30 -6.26
N LEU A 128 -32.66 -3.63 -6.29
CA LEU A 128 -31.46 -4.36 -6.70
C LEU A 128 -30.95 -3.96 -8.10
N GLN A 129 -31.85 -3.51 -8.99
CA GLN A 129 -31.47 -3.03 -10.32
C GLN A 129 -30.71 -1.70 -10.29
N GLU A 130 -31.01 -0.82 -9.35
CA GLU A 130 -30.30 0.46 -9.16
C GLU A 130 -29.04 0.30 -8.28
N LEU A 131 -28.99 -0.78 -7.49
CA LEU A 131 -27.88 -1.08 -6.61
C LEU A 131 -26.60 -1.44 -7.40
N LYS A 132 -26.68 -2.31 -8.41
CA LYS A 132 -25.49 -2.79 -9.15
C LYS A 132 -24.67 -1.66 -9.79
N PRO A 133 -25.27 -0.70 -10.55
CA PRO A 133 -24.53 0.45 -11.09
C PRO A 133 -23.83 1.26 -9.99
N THR A 134 -24.49 1.45 -8.84
CA THR A 134 -23.94 2.17 -7.69
C THR A 134 -22.73 1.45 -7.09
N LEU A 135 -22.79 0.12 -6.91
CA LEU A 135 -21.68 -0.69 -6.43
C LEU A 135 -20.49 -0.64 -7.38
N VAL A 136 -20.73 -0.74 -8.68
CA VAL A 136 -19.69 -0.66 -9.71
C VAL A 136 -19.01 0.72 -9.70
N ALA A 137 -19.79 1.81 -9.69
CA ALA A 137 -19.25 3.17 -9.66
C ALA A 137 -18.37 3.41 -8.42
N ARG A 138 -18.77 2.88 -7.26
CA ARG A 138 -17.95 2.93 -6.04
C ARG A 138 -16.70 2.08 -6.14
N GLY A 139 -16.81 0.89 -6.69
CA GLY A 139 -15.67 0.01 -6.90
C GLY A 139 -14.63 0.63 -7.85
N GLU A 140 -15.09 1.32 -8.92
CA GLU A 140 -14.24 2.09 -9.82
C GLU A 140 -13.55 3.27 -9.10
N ALA A 141 -14.30 4.03 -8.30
CA ALA A 141 -13.74 5.12 -7.49
C ALA A 141 -12.68 4.62 -6.50
N PHE A 142 -12.92 3.45 -5.88
CA PHE A 142 -11.95 2.80 -5.00
C PHE A 142 -10.69 2.38 -5.76
N LEU A 143 -10.83 1.71 -6.91
CA LEU A 143 -9.72 1.28 -7.76
C LEU A 143 -8.89 2.48 -8.25
N GLN A 144 -9.54 3.57 -8.66
CA GLN A 144 -8.86 4.79 -9.09
C GLN A 144 -8.03 5.37 -7.94
N LYS A 145 -8.59 5.44 -6.73
CA LYS A 145 -7.90 5.96 -5.54
C LYS A 145 -6.63 5.16 -5.23
N ILE A 146 -6.74 3.85 -5.08
CA ILE A 146 -5.59 2.99 -4.74
C ILE A 146 -4.49 3.03 -5.81
N SER A 147 -4.87 3.20 -7.08
CA SER A 147 -3.92 3.28 -8.20
C SER A 147 -3.08 4.57 -8.15
N MET A 148 -3.62 5.64 -7.58
CA MET A 148 -2.94 6.93 -7.45
C MET A 148 -2.19 7.09 -6.11
N ASP A 149 -2.54 6.31 -5.09
CA ASP A 149 -2.04 6.49 -3.73
C ASP A 149 -0.52 6.37 -3.63
N ARG A 150 0.12 5.46 -4.41
CA ARG A 150 1.59 5.35 -4.46
C ARG A 150 2.27 6.67 -4.82
N GLN A 151 1.83 7.29 -5.92
CA GLN A 151 2.41 8.54 -6.40
C GLN A 151 2.15 9.67 -5.41
N LYS A 152 0.97 9.67 -4.78
CA LYS A 152 0.61 10.64 -3.74
C LYS A 152 1.54 10.52 -2.53
N VAL A 153 1.77 9.32 -2.01
CA VAL A 153 2.67 9.09 -0.87
C VAL A 153 4.10 9.49 -1.22
N ALA A 154 4.59 9.12 -2.41
CA ALA A 154 5.92 9.53 -2.86
C ALA A 154 6.10 11.06 -2.90
N ARG A 155 5.10 11.78 -3.43
CA ARG A 155 5.11 13.26 -3.46
C ARG A 155 5.05 13.88 -2.06
N LEU A 156 4.32 13.27 -1.13
CA LEU A 156 4.22 13.74 0.26
C LEU A 156 5.51 13.46 1.05
N ALA A 157 6.24 12.41 0.71
CA ALA A 157 7.50 12.05 1.35
C ALA A 157 8.70 12.89 0.87
N ALA A 158 8.71 13.28 -0.41
CA ALA A 158 9.84 14.00 -1.02
C ALA A 158 10.28 15.28 -0.26
N PRO A 159 9.39 16.12 0.30
CA PRO A 159 9.79 17.31 1.06
C PRO A 159 10.65 17.04 2.30
N PHE A 160 10.56 15.86 2.90
CA PHE A 160 11.35 15.48 4.10
C PHE A 160 12.81 15.13 3.78
N ILE A 161 13.13 14.87 2.50
CA ILE A 161 14.49 14.57 2.05
C ILE A 161 15.18 15.89 1.70
N LEU A 162 15.99 16.43 2.62
CA LEU A 162 16.69 17.70 2.41
C LEU A 162 18.04 17.51 1.71
N ASN A 163 18.57 18.60 1.18
CA ASN A 163 19.88 18.61 0.54
C ASN A 163 20.98 18.21 1.54
N GLY A 164 21.88 17.33 1.14
CA GLY A 164 22.97 16.81 1.98
C GLY A 164 22.55 15.75 3.01
N HIS A 165 21.29 15.31 3.01
CA HIS A 165 20.86 14.21 3.88
C HIS A 165 21.59 12.90 3.55
N ARG A 166 21.90 12.14 4.59
CA ARG A 166 22.28 10.74 4.55
C ARG A 166 21.07 9.92 4.96
N LEU A 167 20.48 9.24 4.00
CA LEU A 167 19.28 8.44 4.16
C LEU A 167 19.65 6.99 4.40
N MET A 168 18.88 6.27 5.21
CA MET A 168 18.98 4.82 5.32
C MET A 168 17.69 4.16 4.86
N VAL A 169 17.81 3.13 4.03
CA VAL A 169 16.69 2.36 3.49
C VAL A 169 16.96 0.88 3.68
N HIS A 170 15.93 0.16 4.12
CA HIS A 170 15.96 -1.29 4.23
C HIS A 170 15.08 -1.95 3.17
N SER A 171 15.68 -2.87 2.42
CA SER A 171 15.07 -3.61 1.30
C SER A 171 14.51 -2.76 0.15
N ARG A 172 13.92 -3.42 -0.85
CA ARG A 172 13.30 -2.75 -2.01
C ARG A 172 11.84 -2.40 -1.71
N SER A 173 11.54 -1.10 -1.69
CA SER A 173 10.17 -0.58 -1.67
C SER A 173 9.93 0.36 -2.85
N ARG A 174 8.87 0.10 -3.63
CA ARG A 174 8.49 0.92 -4.79
C ARG A 174 8.12 2.35 -4.42
N VAL A 175 7.40 2.53 -3.30
CA VAL A 175 6.99 3.86 -2.82
C VAL A 175 8.23 4.66 -2.37
N VAL A 176 9.16 4.00 -1.66
CA VAL A 176 10.42 4.63 -1.22
C VAL A 176 11.29 5.00 -2.41
N ARG A 177 11.42 4.12 -3.40
CA ARG A 177 12.09 4.41 -4.67
C ARG A 177 11.49 5.65 -5.33
N ASP A 178 10.17 5.67 -5.53
CA ASP A 178 9.48 6.78 -6.19
C ASP A 178 9.66 8.10 -5.41
N ALA A 179 9.69 8.04 -4.07
CA ALA A 179 9.96 9.19 -3.22
C ALA A 179 11.41 9.71 -3.37
N LEU A 180 12.39 8.81 -3.38
CA LEU A 180 13.81 9.16 -3.58
C LEU A 180 14.04 9.76 -4.97
N LEU A 181 13.49 9.15 -6.02
CA LEU A 181 13.58 9.68 -7.38
C LEU A 181 12.85 11.01 -7.53
N GLY A 182 11.69 11.17 -6.89
CA GLY A 182 10.97 12.43 -6.84
C GLY A 182 11.77 13.53 -6.12
N ALA A 183 12.42 13.19 -5.01
CA ALA A 183 13.29 14.10 -4.28
C ALA A 183 14.55 14.46 -5.09
N ALA A 184 15.19 13.50 -5.76
CA ALA A 184 16.39 13.72 -6.58
C ALA A 184 16.17 14.73 -7.72
N LYS A 185 14.97 14.70 -8.33
CA LYS A 185 14.58 15.67 -9.36
C LYS A 185 14.49 17.11 -8.83
N ILE A 186 14.16 17.29 -7.54
CA ILE A 186 14.00 18.60 -6.91
C ILE A 186 15.31 19.05 -6.23
N ARG A 187 16.04 18.10 -5.64
CA ARG A 187 17.22 18.29 -4.79
C ARG A 187 18.26 17.25 -5.18
N ALA A 188 19.18 17.63 -6.07
CA ALA A 188 20.11 16.69 -6.72
C ALA A 188 21.25 16.16 -5.83
N ASN A 189 21.20 16.30 -4.50
CA ASN A 189 22.31 15.92 -3.62
C ASN A 189 21.82 15.37 -2.27
N PHE A 190 21.91 14.05 -2.13
CA PHE A 190 21.79 13.28 -0.89
C PHE A 190 22.40 11.89 -1.11
N THR A 191 22.80 11.23 -0.03
CA THR A 191 23.38 9.89 -0.05
C THR A 191 22.39 8.88 0.54
N VAL A 192 22.30 7.68 -0.03
CA VAL A 192 21.40 6.61 0.44
C VAL A 192 22.20 5.37 0.82
N TYR A 193 22.21 5.04 2.10
CA TYR A 193 22.67 3.77 2.65
C TYR A 193 21.56 2.72 2.48
N ILE A 194 21.84 1.66 1.72
CA ILE A 194 20.87 0.63 1.39
C ILE A 194 21.36 -0.69 1.97
N THR A 195 20.55 -1.35 2.79
CA THR A 195 20.91 -2.67 3.34
C THR A 195 20.95 -3.73 2.24
N SER A 196 21.92 -4.64 2.31
CA SER A 196 22.13 -5.71 1.34
C SER A 196 20.91 -6.63 1.17
N SER A 197 20.17 -6.93 2.25
CA SER A 197 18.98 -7.81 2.19
C SER A 197 17.84 -7.22 1.37
N GLY A 198 17.76 -7.68 0.12
CA GLY A 198 16.72 -7.28 -0.84
C GLY A 198 16.83 -5.84 -1.33
N GLY A 199 17.85 -5.08 -0.93
CA GLY A 199 18.09 -3.70 -1.36
C GLY A 199 18.97 -3.57 -2.60
N ALA A 200 19.66 -4.64 -3.03
CA ALA A 200 20.53 -4.61 -4.20
C ALA A 200 19.80 -4.16 -5.49
N GLN A 201 18.55 -4.61 -5.67
CA GLN A 201 17.74 -4.20 -6.82
C GLN A 201 17.35 -2.71 -6.73
N LEU A 202 17.04 -2.20 -5.54
CA LEU A 202 16.77 -0.77 -5.35
C LEU A 202 18.01 0.08 -5.68
N ALA A 203 19.20 -0.35 -5.22
CA ALA A 203 20.45 0.33 -5.52
C ALA A 203 20.70 0.40 -7.03
N LYS A 204 20.46 -0.69 -7.77
CA LYS A 204 20.54 -0.71 -9.24
C LYS A 204 19.56 0.27 -9.89
N GLU A 205 18.31 0.29 -9.43
CA GLU A 205 17.27 1.19 -9.97
C GLU A 205 17.61 2.66 -9.76
N LEU A 206 18.10 3.04 -8.57
CA LEU A 206 18.52 4.41 -8.25
C LEU A 206 19.78 4.82 -9.02
N LYS A 207 20.73 3.91 -9.19
CA LYS A 207 21.95 4.15 -9.98
C LYS A 207 21.62 4.38 -11.46
N ALA A 208 20.79 3.52 -12.06
CA ALA A 208 20.36 3.68 -13.44
C ALA A 208 19.59 4.99 -13.67
N ALA A 209 18.75 5.40 -12.70
CA ALA A 209 18.06 6.69 -12.77
C ALA A 209 19.04 7.88 -12.71
N SER A 210 20.11 7.76 -11.92
CA SER A 210 21.16 8.78 -11.84
C SER A 210 21.94 8.91 -13.16
N GLU A 211 22.28 7.78 -13.79
CA GLU A 211 22.98 7.72 -15.08
C GLU A 211 22.16 8.31 -16.23
N SER A 212 20.83 8.20 -16.18
CA SER A 212 19.92 8.79 -17.17
C SER A 212 19.67 10.30 -17.00
N GLY A 213 20.32 10.96 -16.03
CA GLY A 213 20.24 12.41 -15.83
C GLY A 213 18.99 12.88 -15.07
N THR A 214 18.24 11.97 -14.42
CA THR A 214 17.02 12.30 -13.68
C THR A 214 17.26 12.81 -12.25
N GLY A 215 18.49 13.22 -11.95
CA GLY A 215 18.97 13.63 -10.62
C GLY A 215 19.98 12.62 -10.07
N ALA A 216 21.11 13.10 -9.53
CA ALA A 216 22.14 12.23 -8.99
C ALA A 216 21.74 11.74 -7.58
N VAL A 217 21.66 10.42 -7.41
CA VAL A 217 21.48 9.77 -6.11
C VAL A 217 22.72 8.95 -5.82
N GLU A 218 23.51 9.39 -4.84
CA GLU A 218 24.63 8.59 -4.38
C GLU A 218 24.09 7.42 -3.56
N THR A 219 24.38 6.19 -3.98
CA THR A 219 23.93 4.98 -3.27
C THR A 219 25.11 4.20 -2.75
N VAL A 220 25.05 3.78 -1.49
CA VAL A 220 26.04 2.90 -0.86
C VAL A 220 25.32 1.67 -0.34
N LEU A 221 25.68 0.49 -0.86
CA LEU A 221 25.17 -0.77 -0.34
C LEU A 221 25.96 -1.14 0.92
N ILE A 222 25.25 -1.38 2.02
CA ILE A 222 25.84 -1.75 3.31
C ILE A 222 25.40 -3.16 3.71
N ALA A 223 26.27 -3.89 4.41
CA ALA A 223 25.87 -5.14 5.06
C ALA A 223 24.85 -4.85 6.15
N ASP A 224 23.90 -5.77 6.35
CA ASP A 224 22.86 -5.60 7.37
C ASP A 224 23.44 -5.51 8.79
N SER A 225 24.55 -6.20 9.05
CA SER A 225 25.31 -6.10 10.31
C SER A 225 25.97 -4.73 10.53
N ALA A 226 26.11 -3.92 9.49
CA ALA A 226 26.71 -2.58 9.57
C ALA A 226 25.66 -1.48 9.82
N ILE A 227 24.36 -1.80 9.92
CA ILE A 227 23.29 -0.81 10.16
C ILE A 227 23.62 0.07 11.37
N GLY A 228 24.00 -0.53 12.50
CA GLY A 228 24.34 0.21 13.72
C GLY A 228 25.48 1.20 13.54
N TYR A 229 26.50 0.85 12.75
CA TYR A 229 27.64 1.73 12.45
C TYR A 229 27.22 2.93 11.59
N TYR A 230 26.39 2.71 10.56
CA TYR A 230 25.93 3.79 9.69
C TYR A 230 24.82 4.65 10.33
N MET A 231 24.08 4.11 11.31
CA MET A 231 22.95 4.79 11.95
C MET A 231 23.33 6.11 12.63
N GLU A 232 24.54 6.20 13.20
CA GLU A 232 25.08 7.44 13.79
C GLU A 232 25.18 8.57 12.75
N ARG A 233 25.41 8.22 11.49
CA ARG A 233 25.55 9.15 10.37
C ARG A 233 24.25 9.36 9.61
N THR A 234 23.21 8.57 9.88
CA THR A 234 21.95 8.68 9.15
C THR A 234 21.12 9.85 9.69
N ASP A 235 20.73 10.77 8.81
CA ASP A 235 19.88 11.90 9.14
C ASP A 235 18.40 11.51 9.10
N LEU A 236 18.01 10.63 8.18
CA LEU A 236 16.63 10.13 8.05
C LEU A 236 16.60 8.66 7.61
N VAL A 237 15.77 7.84 8.28
CA VAL A 237 15.49 6.46 7.88
C VAL A 237 14.16 6.44 7.13
N LEU A 238 14.13 5.84 5.93
CA LEU A 238 12.93 5.73 5.11
C LEU A 238 12.65 4.27 4.77
N LEU A 239 11.48 3.78 5.19
CA LEU A 239 11.09 2.38 5.09
C LEU A 239 9.78 2.23 4.32
N GLY A 240 9.63 1.09 3.66
CA GLY A 240 8.35 0.62 3.17
C GLY A 240 7.58 -0.14 4.25
N ALA A 241 6.31 -0.43 3.96
CA ALA A 241 5.47 -1.32 4.75
C ALA A 241 4.68 -2.22 3.81
N GLU A 242 4.60 -3.51 4.13
CA GLU A 242 3.69 -4.46 3.47
C GLU A 242 2.31 -4.45 4.15
N GLY A 243 2.28 -4.20 5.45
CA GLY A 243 1.07 -4.04 6.24
C GLY A 243 1.29 -3.12 7.43
N ILE A 244 0.21 -2.49 7.90
CA ILE A 244 0.17 -1.71 9.13
C ILE A 244 -0.94 -2.31 9.99
N VAL A 245 -0.62 -2.68 11.22
CA VAL A 245 -1.59 -3.22 12.17
C VAL A 245 -2.27 -2.09 12.95
N GLU A 246 -3.36 -2.42 13.64
CA GLU A 246 -4.18 -1.45 14.36
C GLU A 246 -3.41 -0.63 15.41
N SER A 247 -2.43 -1.25 16.08
CA SER A 247 -1.56 -0.58 17.05
C SER A 247 -0.60 0.43 16.42
N GLY A 248 -0.53 0.52 15.09
CA GLY A 248 0.46 1.29 14.34
C GLY A 248 1.77 0.52 14.09
N GLY A 249 1.84 -0.76 14.48
CA GLY A 249 2.97 -1.62 14.15
C GLY A 249 3.12 -1.81 12.63
N ILE A 250 4.36 -1.94 12.18
CA ILE A 250 4.71 -2.09 10.77
C ILE A 250 5.06 -3.55 10.51
N ILE A 251 4.38 -4.16 9.54
CA ILE A 251 4.76 -5.45 8.98
C ILE A 251 5.52 -5.20 7.68
N ASN A 252 6.75 -5.67 7.63
CA ASN A 252 7.65 -5.53 6.48
C ASN A 252 8.70 -6.65 6.52
N ARG A 253 9.61 -6.66 5.55
CA ARG A 253 10.68 -7.65 5.47
C ARG A 253 11.56 -7.72 6.73
N VAL A 254 12.13 -8.91 6.96
CA VAL A 254 13.07 -9.19 8.04
C VAL A 254 14.25 -8.22 7.99
N GLY A 255 14.61 -7.64 9.14
CA GLY A 255 15.62 -6.59 9.24
C GLY A 255 15.05 -5.16 9.33
N THR A 256 13.72 -5.00 9.34
CA THR A 256 13.08 -3.68 9.53
C THR A 256 13.13 -3.19 10.98
N PHE A 257 13.03 -4.09 11.97
CA PHE A 257 13.03 -3.76 13.40
C PHE A 257 14.42 -3.56 14.05
N PRO A 258 15.39 -4.47 13.86
CA PRO A 258 16.73 -4.30 14.43
C PRO A 258 17.49 -3.15 13.77
#